data_AF-A0A5E4AYE8-F1
#
_entry.id   AF-A0A5E4AYE8-F1
#
_cell.length_a   1.000
_cell.length_b   1.000
_cell.length_c   1.000
_cell.angle_alpha   90.00
_cell.angle_beta   90.00
_cell.angle_gamma   90.00
#
_symmetry.space_group_name_H-M   'P 1'
#
loop_
_entity.id
_entity.type
_entity.pdbx_description
1 polymer ?
#
loop_
_entity_poly.entity_id
_entity_poly.type
_entity_poly.pdbx_seq_one_letter_code
_entity_poly.pdbx_strand_id
1 'polypeptide(L)'
;MCSCLQTEGPPCPVPWISPESPAHPHLAVIGLDAHLWSCQPSAQGMQQLQNSEVVQAKEAVSWPEVEEALVLLQLRADLDVLLVASWQELTQHVCAYTKALAQLPSKQCWDSQAFSFCTAGRWAAGQQVARDGSGLRGVWWRQIRQFNRVSPAVADAIVTAFPSPRLLQQALMACSTEQERLGLLADLPVEASKGRQSRRVGPDLSRRICLFLTTTSPDLLLDLGS
;
A
#
# COMPACT_ATOMS: atom_id res chain seq x y z
N MET A 1 -9.44 -20.41 26.51
CA MET A 1 -9.24 -19.67 27.78
C MET A 1 -7.75 -19.65 28.04
N CYS A 2 -7.05 -18.60 27.61
CA CYS A 2 -5.63 -18.44 27.88
C CYS A 2 -5.49 -17.38 28.97
N SER A 3 -4.92 -17.80 30.09
CA SER A 3 -4.68 -16.99 31.29
C SER A 3 -3.53 -16.02 31.03
N CYS A 4 -3.79 -14.72 31.19
CA CYS A 4 -2.74 -13.70 31.20
C CYS A 4 -2.09 -13.68 32.58
N LEU A 5 -0.78 -13.96 32.63
CA LEU A 5 0.01 -13.72 33.83
C LEU A 5 0.14 -12.21 34.05
N GLN A 6 -0.38 -11.75 35.18
CA GLN A 6 -0.38 -10.38 35.64
C GLN A 6 0.99 -10.07 36.26
N THR A 7 1.76 -9.19 35.63
CA THR A 7 2.93 -8.57 36.26
C THR A 7 2.54 -7.17 36.70
N GLU A 8 2.44 -6.98 38.01
CA GLU A 8 2.19 -5.73 38.73
C GLU A 8 3.25 -4.68 38.36
N GLY A 9 2.85 -3.69 37.57
CA GLY A 9 3.56 -2.43 37.33
C GLY A 9 2.64 -1.25 37.67
N PRO A 10 3.19 -0.05 37.93
CA PRO A 10 2.40 1.09 38.39
C PRO A 10 1.32 1.46 37.35
N PRO A 11 0.20 2.08 37.77
CA PRO A 11 -0.90 2.40 36.87
C PRO A 11 -0.38 3.27 35.72
N CYS A 12 -0.45 2.73 34.50
CA CYS A 12 -0.09 3.45 33.29
C CYS A 12 -0.86 4.79 33.25
N PRO A 13 -0.18 5.94 33.13
CA PRO A 13 -0.87 7.16 32.77
C PRO A 13 -1.52 6.90 31.40
N VAL A 14 -2.76 7.36 31.24
CA VAL A 14 -3.60 7.07 30.07
C VAL A 14 -2.80 7.33 28.78
N PRO A 15 -2.51 6.30 27.95
CA PRO A 15 -1.45 6.38 26.92
C PRO A 15 -1.82 7.24 25.70
N TRP A 16 -3.01 7.85 25.68
CA TRP A 16 -3.55 8.55 24.49
C TRP A 16 -3.17 10.02 24.43
N ILE A 17 -2.61 10.59 25.50
CA ILE A 17 -2.09 11.96 25.48
C ILE A 17 -0.57 11.85 25.52
N SER A 18 0.05 11.68 24.36
CA SER A 18 1.43 12.10 24.20
C SER A 18 1.42 13.63 24.30
N PRO A 19 2.04 14.24 25.34
CA PRO A 19 2.04 15.69 25.47
C PRO A 19 2.97 16.39 24.45
N GLU A 20 3.72 15.62 23.65
CA GLU A 20 4.81 16.12 22.79
C GLU A 20 4.67 15.76 21.31
N SER A 21 3.49 15.37 20.82
CA SER A 21 3.26 15.41 19.37
C SER A 21 2.71 16.79 19.04
N PRO A 22 3.42 17.64 18.26
CA PRO A 22 2.84 18.88 17.80
C PRO A 22 1.57 18.50 17.03
N ALA A 23 0.41 18.95 17.53
CA ALA A 23 -0.84 18.70 16.84
C ALA A 23 -0.75 19.40 15.48
N HIS A 24 -0.55 18.62 14.40
CA HIS A 24 -0.59 19.15 13.05
C HIS A 24 -1.98 19.78 12.83
N PRO A 25 -2.07 21.09 12.60
CA PRO A 25 -3.36 21.72 12.41
C PRO A 25 -3.96 21.29 11.08
N HIS A 26 -5.22 20.84 11.11
CA HIS A 26 -5.99 20.50 9.92
C HIS A 26 -7.05 21.58 9.67
N LEU A 27 -7.10 22.15 8.46
CA LEU A 27 -8.11 23.11 8.03
C LEU A 27 -9.00 22.49 6.96
N ALA A 28 -10.31 22.56 7.12
CA ALA A 28 -11.25 22.15 6.08
C ALA A 28 -11.91 23.36 5.42
N VAL A 29 -11.90 23.43 4.10
CA VAL A 29 -12.60 24.45 3.31
C VAL A 29 -13.71 23.78 2.51
N ILE A 30 -14.94 24.23 2.73
CA ILE A 30 -16.14 23.66 2.10
C ILE A 30 -16.59 24.54 0.93
N GLY A 31 -16.80 23.94 -0.23
CA GLY A 31 -17.44 24.58 -1.39
C GLY A 31 -16.57 25.61 -2.11
N LEU A 32 -15.25 25.44 -2.07
CA LEU A 32 -14.31 26.35 -2.75
C LEU A 32 -14.60 26.43 -4.26
N ASP A 33 -14.83 25.30 -4.92
CA ASP A 33 -15.15 25.25 -6.35
C ASP A 33 -16.41 26.05 -6.69
N ALA A 34 -17.46 25.87 -5.88
CA ALA A 34 -18.72 26.60 -6.04
C ALA A 34 -18.52 28.11 -5.81
N HIS A 35 -17.65 28.48 -4.87
CA HIS A 35 -17.28 29.87 -4.63
C HIS A 35 -16.53 30.46 -5.84
N LEU A 36 -15.49 29.78 -6.32
CA LEU A 36 -14.68 30.23 -7.46
C LEU A 36 -15.53 30.35 -8.73
N TRP A 37 -16.42 29.39 -9.00
CA TRP A 37 -17.39 29.49 -10.10
C TRP A 37 -18.34 30.67 -9.96
N SER A 38 -18.84 30.96 -8.75
CA SER A 38 -19.73 32.12 -8.52
C SER A 38 -19.02 33.46 -8.70
N CYS A 39 -17.70 33.49 -8.56
CA CYS A 39 -16.87 34.68 -8.69
C CYS A 39 -16.39 34.92 -10.12
N GLN A 40 -16.63 33.99 -11.06
CA GLN A 40 -16.28 34.23 -12.46
C GLN A 40 -17.16 35.35 -13.04
N PRO A 41 -16.56 36.37 -13.67
CA PRO A 41 -17.33 37.42 -14.33
C PRO A 41 -18.16 36.79 -15.45
N SER A 42 -19.47 36.73 -15.26
CA SER A 42 -20.38 36.27 -16.32
C SER A 42 -20.29 37.25 -17.50
N ALA A 43 -19.99 36.72 -18.69
CA ALA A 43 -19.94 37.49 -19.93
C ALA A 43 -21.33 37.97 -20.43
N GLN A 44 -22.38 37.94 -19.58
CA GLN A 44 -23.77 38.19 -19.98
C GLN A 44 -24.43 39.43 -19.34
N GLY A 45 -23.69 40.27 -18.62
CA GLY A 45 -24.22 41.47 -17.96
C GLY A 45 -23.71 42.81 -18.50
N MET A 46 -23.49 42.98 -19.81
CA MET A 46 -23.00 44.26 -20.37
C MET A 46 -24.07 45.19 -20.92
N GLN A 47 -25.35 45.04 -20.55
CA GLN A 47 -26.31 46.13 -20.73
C GLN A 47 -27.16 46.33 -19.49
N GLN A 48 -27.08 47.56 -18.98
CA GLN A 48 -28.06 48.23 -18.12
C GLN A 48 -27.89 48.07 -16.60
N LEU A 49 -27.05 48.92 -16.00
CA LEU A 49 -27.56 50.10 -15.28
C LEU A 49 -26.40 51.01 -14.88
N GLN A 50 -26.47 52.27 -15.31
CA GLN A 50 -25.72 53.36 -14.70
C GLN A 50 -26.33 53.64 -13.32
N ASN A 51 -25.58 53.38 -12.25
CA ASN A 51 -25.54 54.27 -11.09
C ASN A 51 -24.34 53.94 -10.19
N SER A 52 -23.73 55.01 -9.72
CA SER A 52 -22.48 55.07 -8.99
C SER A 52 -22.65 54.69 -7.53
N GLU A 53 -21.97 53.63 -7.08
CA GLU A 53 -21.42 53.46 -5.73
C GLU A 53 -20.29 52.42 -5.83
N VAL A 54 -19.23 52.59 -5.05
CA VAL A 54 -17.96 51.87 -5.15
C VAL A 54 -18.18 50.36 -4.97
N VAL A 55 -18.44 49.65 -6.08
CA VAL A 55 -18.38 48.20 -6.13
C VAL A 55 -16.90 47.85 -6.12
N GLN A 56 -16.38 47.52 -4.93
CA GLN A 56 -15.12 46.82 -4.78
C GLN A 56 -15.13 45.67 -5.78
N ALA A 57 -14.31 45.77 -6.84
CA ALA A 57 -14.16 44.69 -7.80
C ALA A 57 -13.69 43.49 -7.00
N LYS A 58 -14.56 42.49 -6.83
CA LYS A 58 -14.24 41.24 -6.18
C LYS A 58 -13.21 40.57 -7.08
N GLU A 59 -11.92 40.73 -6.76
CA GLU A 59 -10.84 40.06 -7.48
C GLU A 59 -11.16 38.56 -7.49
N ALA A 60 -11.40 38.04 -8.69
CA ALA A 60 -11.76 36.64 -8.86
C ALA A 60 -10.48 35.83 -8.62
N VAL A 61 -10.42 35.20 -7.44
CA VAL A 61 -9.32 34.29 -7.09
C VAL A 61 -9.24 33.19 -8.15
N SER A 62 -8.05 32.97 -8.68
CA SER A 62 -7.81 31.94 -9.69
C SER A 62 -7.35 30.62 -9.04
N TRP A 63 -7.55 29.50 -9.74
CA TRP A 63 -7.07 28.18 -9.27
C TRP A 63 -5.55 28.14 -9.00
N PRO A 64 -4.68 28.71 -9.86
CA PRO A 64 -3.25 28.81 -9.56
C PRO A 64 -2.93 29.56 -8.27
N GLU A 65 -3.65 30.62 -7.93
CA GLU A 65 -3.47 31.36 -6.67
C GLU A 65 -3.88 30.51 -5.46
N VAL A 66 -4.95 29.72 -5.58
CA VAL A 66 -5.35 28.76 -4.55
C VAL A 66 -4.26 27.72 -4.34
N GLU A 67 -3.74 27.11 -5.41
CA GLU A 67 -2.66 26.12 -5.32
C GLU A 67 -1.40 26.71 -4.68
N GLU A 68 -1.01 27.92 -5.05
CA GLU A 68 0.11 28.63 -4.43
C GLU A 68 -0.12 28.85 -2.94
N ALA A 69 -1.31 29.28 -2.54
CA ALA A 69 -1.67 29.45 -1.13
C ALA A 69 -1.63 28.13 -0.35
N LEU A 70 -2.12 27.02 -0.92
CA LEU A 70 -2.05 25.70 -0.31
C LEU A 70 -0.60 25.26 -0.09
N VAL A 71 0.27 25.44 -1.10
CA VAL A 71 1.70 25.13 -0.99
C VAL A 71 2.37 26.00 0.08
N LEU A 72 2.05 27.29 0.13
CA LEU A 72 2.58 28.20 1.15
C LEU A 72 2.15 27.79 2.56
N LEU A 73 0.88 27.41 2.75
CA LEU A 73 0.36 26.94 4.04
C LEU A 73 1.06 25.65 4.47
N GLN A 74 1.26 24.71 3.56
CA GLN A 74 1.96 23.46 3.85
C GLN A 74 3.43 23.71 4.22
N LEU A 75 4.16 24.51 3.44
CA LEU A 75 5.60 24.74 3.64
C LEU A 75 5.93 25.65 4.82
N ARG A 76 5.08 26.64 5.13
CA ARG A 76 5.37 27.66 6.15
C ARG A 76 4.67 27.43 7.47
N ALA A 77 3.50 26.81 7.46
CA ALA A 77 2.67 26.61 8.64
C ALA A 77 2.46 25.14 9.03
N ASP A 78 3.02 24.20 8.25
CA ASP A 78 2.88 22.75 8.47
C ASP A 78 1.40 22.33 8.65
N LEU A 79 0.55 22.99 7.86
CA LEU A 79 -0.90 22.93 7.95
C LEU A 79 -1.44 22.09 6.81
N ASP A 80 -2.26 21.09 7.15
CA ASP A 80 -2.92 20.21 6.18
C ASP A 80 -4.31 20.78 5.84
N VAL A 81 -4.53 21.07 4.56
CA VAL A 81 -5.77 21.69 4.08
C VAL A 81 -6.59 20.66 3.31
N LEU A 82 -7.79 20.38 3.80
CA LEU A 82 -8.78 19.54 3.16
C LEU A 82 -9.79 20.41 2.40
N LEU A 83 -9.82 20.29 1.08
CA LEU A 83 -10.89 20.87 0.26
C LEU A 83 -12.01 19.84 0.09
N VAL A 84 -13.24 20.21 0.42
CA VAL A 84 -14.43 19.36 0.25
C VAL A 84 -15.55 20.12 -0.44
N ALA A 85 -16.34 19.44 -1.26
CA ALA A 85 -17.45 20.06 -1.98
C ALA A 85 -18.69 20.23 -1.11
N SER A 86 -18.83 19.45 -0.03
CA SER A 86 -20.05 19.42 0.78
C SER A 86 -19.84 19.09 2.25
N TRP A 87 -20.86 19.41 3.06
CA TRP A 87 -20.94 18.98 4.47
C TRP A 87 -20.90 17.47 4.64
N GLN A 88 -21.41 16.71 3.67
CA GLN A 88 -21.41 15.25 3.72
C GLN A 88 -19.98 14.70 3.60
N GLU A 89 -19.18 15.23 2.69
CA GLU A 89 -17.77 14.86 2.54
C GLU A 89 -16.95 15.21 3.78
N LEU A 90 -17.17 16.41 4.35
CA LEU A 90 -16.55 16.78 5.62
C LEU A 90 -16.90 15.78 6.72
N THR A 91 -18.17 15.41 6.83
CA THR A 91 -18.63 14.45 7.83
C THR A 91 -17.96 13.09 7.67
N GLN A 92 -17.87 12.58 6.43
CA GLN A 92 -17.18 11.33 6.12
C GLN A 92 -15.71 11.38 6.50
N HIS A 93 -15.04 12.49 6.20
CA HIS A 93 -13.65 12.71 6.56
C HIS A 93 -13.46 12.71 8.07
N VAL A 94 -14.27 13.47 8.83
CA VAL A 94 -14.21 13.48 10.30
C VAL A 94 -14.42 12.08 10.88
N CYS A 95 -15.41 11.33 10.40
CA CYS A 95 -15.61 9.94 10.84
C CYS A 95 -14.39 9.04 10.56
N ALA A 96 -13.79 9.15 9.37
CA ALA A 96 -12.61 8.39 9.00
C ALA A 96 -11.39 8.79 9.85
N TYR A 97 -11.20 10.09 10.09
CA TYR A 97 -10.12 10.66 10.88
C TYR A 97 -10.23 10.23 12.35
N THR A 98 -11.40 10.36 12.97
CA THR A 98 -11.64 9.89 14.34
C THR A 98 -11.43 8.38 14.46
N LYS A 99 -11.86 7.59 13.46
CA LYS A 99 -11.60 6.15 13.44
C LYS A 99 -10.10 5.85 13.33
N ALA A 100 -9.36 6.59 12.51
CA ALA A 100 -7.92 6.44 12.38
C ALA A 100 -7.20 6.75 13.71
N LEU A 101 -7.58 7.83 14.39
CA LEU A 101 -7.06 8.18 15.72
C LEU A 101 -7.36 7.08 16.76
N ALA A 102 -8.58 6.56 16.79
CA ALA A 102 -8.96 5.47 17.70
C ALA A 102 -8.16 4.18 17.43
N GLN A 103 -7.80 3.91 16.18
CA GLN A 103 -7.02 2.74 15.78
C GLN A 103 -5.51 2.92 15.95
N LEU A 104 -5.01 4.16 16.04
CA LEU A 104 -3.59 4.47 15.97
C LEU A 104 -2.74 3.67 16.98
N PRO A 105 -3.10 3.56 18.27
CA PRO A 105 -2.25 2.86 19.24
C PRO A 105 -2.25 1.35 19.07
N SER A 106 -3.39 0.80 18.62
CA SER A 106 -3.44 -0.61 18.22
C SER A 106 -2.48 -0.87 17.06
N LYS A 107 -2.47 -0.01 16.03
CA LYS A 107 -1.57 -0.12 14.88
C LYS A 107 -0.11 0.00 15.28
N GLN A 108 0.25 0.97 16.11
CA GLN A 108 1.63 1.14 16.61
C GLN A 108 2.13 -0.10 17.37
N CYS A 109 1.27 -0.71 18.19
CA CYS A 109 1.59 -1.95 18.90
C CYS A 109 1.83 -3.11 17.92
N TRP A 110 0.96 -3.27 16.92
CA TRP A 110 1.12 -4.29 15.88
C TRP A 110 2.36 -4.06 15.02
N ASP A 111 2.61 -2.84 14.58
CA ASP A 111 3.76 -2.47 13.74
C ASP A 111 5.09 -2.73 14.45
N SER A 112 5.12 -2.65 15.79
CA SER A 112 6.31 -2.95 16.59
C SER A 112 6.56 -4.46 16.76
N GLN A 113 5.53 -5.30 16.65
CA GLN A 113 5.61 -6.74 16.94
C GLN A 113 5.55 -7.62 15.68
N ALA A 114 4.97 -7.11 14.60
CA ALA A 114 4.77 -7.86 13.37
C ALA A 114 5.85 -7.56 12.35
N PHE A 115 6.15 -8.56 11.51
CA PHE A 115 6.95 -8.33 10.31
C PHE A 115 6.24 -7.30 9.43
N SER A 116 6.97 -6.26 8.99
CA SER A 116 6.45 -5.16 8.18
C SER A 116 5.74 -5.62 6.88
N PHE A 117 6.07 -6.81 6.40
CA PHE A 117 5.42 -7.46 5.26
C PHE A 117 4.02 -8.03 5.58
N CYS A 118 3.77 -8.44 6.82
CA CYS A 118 2.55 -9.13 7.25
C CYS A 118 1.43 -8.20 7.74
N THR A 119 1.69 -6.89 7.88
CA THR A 119 0.83 -5.98 8.66
C THR A 119 -0.34 -5.37 7.88
N ALA A 120 -0.34 -5.34 6.55
CA ALA A 120 -1.43 -4.70 5.80
C ALA A 120 -1.67 -5.18 4.36
N GLY A 121 -2.93 -5.14 3.94
CA GLY A 121 -3.36 -5.29 2.54
C GLY A 121 -3.71 -6.72 2.11
N ARG A 122 -3.89 -6.93 0.79
CA ARG A 122 -4.20 -8.25 0.19
C ARG A 122 -3.19 -9.35 0.56
N TRP A 123 -1.99 -8.98 1.01
CA TRP A 123 -0.91 -9.86 1.42
C TRP A 123 -1.12 -10.48 2.80
N ALA A 124 -1.85 -9.82 3.69
CA ALA A 124 -2.20 -10.33 5.01
C ALA A 124 -3.35 -11.35 4.97
N ALA A 125 -4.12 -11.39 3.87
CA ALA A 125 -5.20 -12.35 3.72
C ALA A 125 -4.65 -13.74 3.39
N GLY A 126 -4.78 -14.69 4.33
CA GLY A 126 -4.44 -16.08 4.12
C GLY A 126 -5.24 -16.74 2.97
N GLN A 127 -4.77 -17.90 2.51
CA GLN A 127 -5.54 -18.80 1.66
C GLN A 127 -6.29 -19.79 2.55
N GLN A 128 -7.60 -19.91 2.36
CA GLN A 128 -8.39 -20.94 3.07
C GLN A 128 -7.96 -22.32 2.59
N VAL A 129 -7.73 -23.23 3.54
CA VAL A 129 -7.35 -24.62 3.31
C VAL A 129 -8.27 -25.52 4.12
N ALA A 130 -8.94 -26.45 3.43
CA ALA A 130 -9.81 -27.43 4.07
C ALA A 130 -8.99 -28.58 4.70
N ARG A 131 -9.63 -29.38 5.57
CA ARG A 131 -8.97 -30.46 6.31
C ARG A 131 -8.38 -31.56 5.43
N ASP A 132 -8.95 -31.75 4.25
CA ASP A 132 -8.48 -32.67 3.21
C ASP A 132 -7.26 -32.15 2.42
N GLY A 133 -6.79 -30.92 2.72
CA GLY A 133 -5.69 -30.27 2.01
C GLY A 133 -6.13 -29.50 0.76
N SER A 134 -7.42 -29.46 0.45
CA SER A 134 -7.95 -28.64 -0.64
C SER A 134 -7.62 -27.17 -0.38
N GLY A 135 -6.88 -26.55 -1.30
CA GLY A 135 -6.37 -25.18 -1.17
C GLY A 135 -4.85 -25.06 -0.99
N LEU A 136 -4.14 -26.14 -0.64
CA LEU A 136 -2.67 -26.12 -0.48
C LEU A 136 -1.92 -25.74 -1.76
N ARG A 137 -2.42 -26.14 -2.93
CA ARG A 137 -1.86 -25.68 -4.21
C ARG A 137 -1.95 -24.16 -4.36
N GLY A 138 -3.05 -23.55 -3.91
CA GLY A 138 -3.22 -22.10 -3.88
C GLY A 138 -2.28 -21.42 -2.88
N VAL A 139 -2.01 -22.05 -1.73
CA VAL A 139 -1.00 -21.59 -0.79
C VAL A 139 0.38 -21.59 -1.45
N TRP A 140 0.76 -22.70 -2.09
CA TRP A 140 2.04 -22.82 -2.76
C TRP A 140 2.22 -21.76 -3.86
N TRP A 141 1.18 -21.54 -4.66
CA TRP A 141 1.17 -20.47 -5.65
C TRP A 141 1.37 -19.08 -5.03
N ARG A 142 0.71 -18.79 -3.90
CA ARG A 142 0.91 -17.52 -3.19
C ARG A 142 2.32 -17.41 -2.60
N GLN A 143 2.91 -18.50 -2.11
CA GLN A 143 4.28 -18.52 -1.61
C GLN A 143 5.28 -18.18 -2.72
N ILE A 144 5.13 -18.77 -3.91
CA ILE A 144 5.95 -18.40 -5.09
C ILE A 144 5.78 -16.92 -5.46
N ARG A 145 4.57 -16.35 -5.30
CA ARG A 145 4.33 -14.92 -5.55
C ARG A 145 4.92 -13.96 -4.52
N GLN A 146 5.43 -14.46 -3.39
CA GLN A 146 6.13 -13.61 -2.42
C GLN A 146 7.54 -13.22 -2.86
N PHE A 147 8.12 -13.95 -3.82
CA PHE A 147 9.39 -13.56 -4.39
C PHE A 147 9.22 -12.28 -5.23
N ASN A 148 10.18 -11.38 -5.11
CA ASN A 148 10.19 -10.14 -5.89
C ASN A 148 10.18 -10.44 -7.39
N ARG A 149 9.43 -9.64 -8.16
CA ARG A 149 9.34 -9.72 -9.63
C ARG A 149 8.69 -11.01 -10.16
N VAL A 150 7.85 -11.67 -9.36
CA VAL A 150 7.05 -12.83 -9.81
C VAL A 150 5.64 -12.41 -10.24
N SER A 151 5.36 -12.61 -11.52
CA SER A 151 4.00 -12.41 -12.08
C SER A 151 3.11 -13.63 -11.85
N PRO A 152 1.76 -13.49 -11.89
CA PRO A 152 0.84 -14.62 -11.82
C PRO A 152 1.15 -15.75 -12.81
N ALA A 153 1.46 -15.41 -14.07
CA ALA A 153 1.78 -16.39 -15.11
C ALA A 153 3.07 -17.18 -14.81
N VAL A 154 4.08 -16.52 -14.22
CA VAL A 154 5.32 -17.17 -13.79
C VAL A 154 5.06 -18.12 -12.62
N ALA A 155 4.26 -17.69 -11.65
CA ALA A 155 3.86 -18.55 -10.53
C ALA A 155 3.06 -19.77 -11.02
N ASP A 156 2.16 -19.58 -11.99
CA ASP A 156 1.42 -20.68 -12.62
C ASP A 156 2.35 -21.67 -13.31
N ALA A 157 3.35 -21.19 -14.07
CA ALA A 157 4.34 -22.05 -14.71
C ALA A 157 5.08 -22.92 -13.68
N ILE A 158 5.62 -22.30 -12.63
CA ILE A 158 6.39 -22.99 -11.58
C ILE A 158 5.51 -23.99 -10.82
N VAL A 159 4.31 -23.61 -10.40
CA VAL A 159 3.38 -24.50 -9.66
C VAL A 159 2.85 -25.62 -10.55
N THR A 160 2.76 -25.40 -11.85
CA THR A 160 2.36 -26.45 -12.81
C THR A 160 3.47 -27.47 -12.99
N ALA A 161 4.73 -27.03 -13.12
CA ALA A 161 5.88 -27.92 -13.20
C ALA A 161 6.17 -28.65 -11.86
N PHE A 162 6.03 -27.94 -10.75
CA PHE A 162 6.28 -28.43 -9.39
C PHE A 162 5.07 -28.16 -8.50
N PRO A 163 4.09 -29.08 -8.44
CA PRO A 163 2.82 -28.86 -7.75
C PRO A 163 2.92 -28.86 -6.22
N SER A 164 4.10 -29.12 -5.66
CA SER A 164 4.36 -28.97 -4.23
C SER A 164 5.80 -28.50 -3.97
N PRO A 165 6.05 -27.80 -2.84
CA PRO A 165 7.40 -27.40 -2.44
C PRO A 165 8.37 -28.59 -2.33
N ARG A 166 7.88 -29.73 -1.86
CA ARG A 166 8.69 -30.95 -1.69
C ARG A 166 9.21 -31.51 -3.01
N LEU A 167 8.40 -31.47 -4.08
CA LEU A 167 8.83 -31.91 -5.41
C LEU A 167 9.91 -30.99 -5.98
N LEU A 168 9.78 -29.68 -5.79
CA LEU A 168 10.81 -28.72 -6.18
C LEU A 168 12.11 -28.95 -5.40
N GLN A 169 12.02 -29.15 -4.09
CA GLN A 169 13.18 -29.45 -3.24
C GLN A 169 13.88 -30.75 -3.66
N GLN A 170 13.12 -31.81 -3.97
CA GLN A 170 13.67 -33.07 -4.46
C GLN A 170 14.39 -32.92 -5.79
N ALA A 171 13.84 -32.14 -6.72
CA ALA A 171 14.49 -31.85 -7.99
C ALA A 171 15.81 -31.07 -7.79
N LEU A 172 15.84 -30.07 -6.90
CA LEU A 172 17.06 -29.34 -6.55
C LEU A 172 18.13 -30.24 -5.91
N MET A 173 17.73 -31.19 -5.08
CA MET A 173 18.65 -32.17 -4.46
C MET A 173 19.18 -33.20 -5.46
N ALA A 174 18.41 -33.52 -6.50
CA ALA A 174 18.82 -34.45 -7.54
C ALA A 174 19.81 -33.85 -8.55
N CYS A 175 19.93 -32.51 -8.63
CA CYS A 175 20.91 -31.84 -9.49
C CYS A 175 22.35 -32.22 -9.10
N SER A 176 23.17 -32.50 -10.13
CA SER A 176 24.54 -32.98 -9.95
C SER A 176 25.52 -31.83 -9.71
N THR A 177 25.21 -30.64 -10.24
CA THR A 177 26.06 -29.45 -10.12
C THR A 177 25.29 -28.27 -9.53
N GLU A 178 26.01 -27.34 -8.91
CA GLU A 178 25.41 -26.10 -8.41
C GLU A 178 24.82 -25.26 -9.55
N GLN A 179 25.49 -25.19 -10.70
CA GLN A 179 25.00 -24.43 -11.85
C GLN A 179 23.66 -24.96 -12.38
N GLU A 180 23.51 -26.29 -12.48
CA GLU A 180 22.26 -26.94 -12.85
C GLU A 180 21.17 -26.64 -11.83
N ARG A 181 21.49 -26.73 -10.54
CA ARG A 181 20.57 -26.46 -9.44
C ARG A 181 20.06 -25.01 -9.47
N LEU A 182 20.95 -24.05 -9.65
CA LEU A 182 20.60 -22.63 -9.77
C LEU A 182 19.79 -22.33 -11.04
N GLY A 183 20.02 -23.09 -12.13
CA GLY A 183 19.35 -22.95 -13.41
C GLY A 183 18.07 -23.77 -13.58
N LEU A 184 17.68 -24.59 -12.60
CA LEU A 184 16.62 -25.61 -12.73
C LEU A 184 15.29 -25.05 -13.28
N LEU A 185 14.92 -23.84 -12.88
CA LEU A 185 13.68 -23.18 -13.29
C LEU A 185 13.88 -22.21 -14.45
N ALA A 186 15.11 -21.87 -14.82
CA ALA A 186 15.42 -20.75 -15.70
C ALA A 186 14.74 -20.85 -17.07
N ASP A 187 14.71 -22.08 -17.61
CA ASP A 187 14.17 -22.36 -18.93
C ASP A 187 12.69 -22.73 -18.96
N LEU A 188 12.03 -22.73 -17.80
CA LEU A 188 10.63 -23.11 -17.70
C LEU A 188 9.75 -22.15 -18.52
N PRO A 189 8.93 -22.65 -19.45
CA PRO A 189 8.12 -21.80 -20.30
C PRO A 189 7.00 -21.16 -19.50
N VAL A 190 6.73 -19.89 -19.78
CA VAL A 190 5.62 -19.13 -19.21
C VAL A 190 4.59 -18.93 -20.31
N GLU A 191 3.38 -19.42 -20.07
CA GLU A 191 2.27 -19.33 -21.01
C GLU A 191 2.03 -17.87 -21.44
N ALA A 192 2.11 -17.63 -22.75
CA ALA A 192 1.88 -16.33 -23.32
C ALA A 192 0.38 -16.12 -23.56
N SER A 193 -0.18 -15.00 -23.09
CA SER A 193 -1.48 -14.57 -23.59
C SER A 193 -1.39 -14.29 -25.10
N LYS A 194 -2.40 -14.73 -25.86
CA LYS A 194 -2.43 -14.70 -27.34
C LYS A 194 -1.76 -13.44 -27.92
N GLY A 195 -0.71 -13.65 -28.73
CA GLY A 195 0.01 -12.57 -29.43
C GLY A 195 1.26 -12.03 -28.73
N ARG A 196 1.63 -12.53 -27.54
CA ARG A 196 2.89 -12.18 -26.87
C ARG A 196 4.00 -13.20 -27.16
N GLN A 197 5.24 -12.71 -27.18
CA GLN A 197 6.43 -13.56 -27.31
C GLN A 197 6.50 -14.60 -26.18
N SER A 198 7.04 -15.78 -26.52
CA SER A 198 7.44 -16.82 -25.56
C SER A 198 8.30 -16.21 -24.46
N ARG A 199 7.90 -16.40 -23.21
CA ARG A 199 8.68 -15.99 -22.04
C ARG A 199 9.11 -17.22 -21.27
N ARG A 200 10.20 -17.06 -20.51
CA ARG A 200 10.70 -18.06 -19.56
C ARG A 200 10.78 -17.42 -18.18
N VAL A 201 10.88 -18.24 -17.14
CA VAL A 201 11.04 -17.78 -15.75
C VAL A 201 12.32 -16.95 -15.59
N GLY A 202 13.41 -17.37 -16.24
CA GLY A 202 14.70 -16.67 -16.25
C GLY A 202 15.64 -17.09 -15.12
N PRO A 203 16.97 -16.92 -15.33
CA PRO A 203 18.00 -17.45 -14.43
C PRO A 203 18.04 -16.75 -13.06
N ASP A 204 17.75 -15.45 -13.00
CA ASP A 204 17.73 -14.69 -11.75
C ASP A 204 16.69 -15.25 -10.76
N LEU A 205 15.45 -15.44 -11.22
CA LEU A 205 14.39 -15.96 -10.36
C LEU A 205 14.65 -17.42 -9.97
N SER A 206 15.17 -18.23 -10.89
CA SER A 206 15.57 -19.60 -10.61
C SER A 206 16.62 -19.67 -9.48
N ARG A 207 17.65 -18.83 -9.57
CA ARG A 207 18.68 -18.69 -8.54
C ARG A 207 18.08 -18.30 -7.19
N ARG A 208 17.20 -17.29 -7.16
CA ARG A 208 16.58 -16.80 -5.91
C ARG A 208 15.73 -17.86 -5.21
N ILE A 209 14.91 -18.61 -5.97
CA ILE A 209 14.09 -19.69 -5.43
C ILE A 209 14.99 -20.82 -4.91
N CYS A 210 16.03 -21.19 -5.66
CA CYS A 210 16.98 -22.20 -5.22
C CYS A 210 17.63 -21.79 -3.90
N LEU A 211 18.23 -20.60 -3.83
CA LEU A 211 18.90 -20.10 -2.63
C LEU A 211 17.95 -20.06 -1.43
N PHE A 212 16.70 -19.62 -1.62
CA PHE A 212 15.71 -19.60 -0.54
C PHE A 212 15.38 -21.00 0.01
N LEU A 213 15.32 -22.02 -0.86
CA LEU A 213 14.97 -23.38 -0.46
C LEU A 213 16.16 -24.19 0.08
N THR A 214 17.40 -23.76 -0.17
CA THR A 214 18.60 -24.50 0.22
C THR A 214 19.46 -23.80 1.28
N THR A 215 19.31 -22.48 1.48
CA THR A 215 20.09 -21.73 2.47
C THR A 215 19.71 -22.11 3.90
N THR A 216 20.71 -22.11 4.78
CA THR A 216 20.54 -22.16 6.23
C THR A 216 20.69 -20.79 6.88
N SER A 217 21.15 -19.78 6.13
CA SER A 217 21.31 -18.41 6.59
C SER A 217 20.03 -17.62 6.36
N PRO A 218 19.35 -17.13 7.43
CA PRO A 218 18.13 -16.34 7.30
C PRO A 218 18.39 -14.92 6.76
N ASP A 219 19.61 -14.41 6.90
CA ASP A 219 19.99 -13.05 6.49
C ASP A 219 20.51 -12.98 5.04
N LEU A 220 20.46 -14.09 4.31
CA LEU A 220 20.92 -14.15 2.93
C LEU A 220 20.01 -13.28 2.03
N LEU A 221 20.61 -12.26 1.42
CA LEU A 221 19.92 -11.40 0.46
C LEU A 221 19.81 -12.10 -0.90
N LEU A 222 18.57 -12.34 -1.33
CA LEU A 222 18.29 -13.06 -2.59
C LEU A 222 18.57 -12.19 -3.83
N ASP A 223 18.36 -10.87 -3.75
CA ASP A 223 18.36 -9.97 -4.91
C ASP A 223 19.74 -9.34 -5.25
N LEU A 224 20.84 -9.76 -4.62
CA LEU A 224 22.18 -9.13 -4.78
C LEU A 224 22.99 -9.54 -6.04
N GLY A 225 22.35 -9.89 -7.17
CA GLY A 225 23.08 -10.48 -8.30
C GLY A 225 22.49 -10.26 -9.68
N SER A 226 21.93 -9.07 -9.95
CA SER A 226 21.52 -8.65 -11.31
C SER A 226 22.62 -7.88 -12.02
#